data_AF-A0A093ZCF1-F1
#
_entry.id   AF-A0A093ZCF1-F1
#
_cell.length_a   1.000
_cell.length_b   1.000
_cell.length_c   1.000
_cell.angle_alpha   90.00
_cell.angle_beta   90.00
_cell.angle_gamma   90.00
#
_symmetry.space_group_name_H-M   'P 1'
#
loop_
_entity.id
_entity.type
_entity.pdbx_description
1 polymer ?
#
loop_
_entity_poly.entity_id
_entity_poly.type
_entity_poly.pdbx_seq_one_letter_code
_entity_poly.pdbx_strand_id
1 'polypeptide(L)'
;KLVADEKGLDNSKRESATMYAEDLAEFTRVLLTTTQMTFEIGWLRIQQILFCQLAGITGNRPEALVELRLRHLQLTKIRDPRGGPPRLFIELSPEFTKGFLGLKDVNKFKIPEIIYDPTLVLSPHVFLLGMLFKSERSAGDE
;
A
#
# COMPACT_ATOMS: atom_id res chain seq x y z
N LYS A 1 -35.46 -21.65 7.21
CA LYS A 1 -35.02 -20.64 8.21
C LYS A 1 -33.85 -19.88 7.60
N LEU A 2 -33.69 -18.59 7.90
CA LEU A 2 -32.52 -17.83 7.45
C LEU A 2 -31.28 -18.36 8.20
N VAL A 3 -30.15 -18.49 7.50
CA VAL A 3 -28.87 -18.95 8.08
C VAL A 3 -28.48 -18.12 9.31
N ALA A 4 -28.86 -16.84 9.35
CA ALA A 4 -28.66 -15.95 10.49
C ALA A 4 -29.36 -16.44 11.76
N ASP A 5 -30.62 -16.90 11.65
CA ASP A 5 -31.41 -17.40 12.79
C ASP A 5 -30.86 -18.73 13.33
N GLU A 6 -30.39 -19.60 12.43
CA GLU A 6 -29.79 -20.89 12.80
C GLU A 6 -28.42 -20.75 13.48
N LYS A 7 -27.73 -19.64 13.21
CA LYS A 7 -26.39 -19.35 13.74
C LYS A 7 -26.42 -18.35 14.90
N GLY A 8 -27.59 -17.89 15.34
CA GLY A 8 -27.73 -16.92 16.42
C GLY A 8 -27.01 -15.60 16.14
N LEU A 9 -26.95 -15.20 14.87
CA LEU A 9 -26.23 -14.00 14.45
C LEU A 9 -27.08 -12.75 14.66
N ASP A 10 -26.45 -11.71 15.19
CA ASP A 10 -27.05 -10.38 15.30
C ASP A 10 -27.11 -9.71 13.92
N ASN A 11 -28.24 -9.06 13.63
CA ASN A 11 -28.46 -8.29 12.40
C ASN A 11 -28.07 -6.82 12.56
N SER A 12 -27.57 -6.42 13.74
CA SER A 12 -27.05 -5.07 13.93
C SER A 12 -25.85 -4.80 13.02
N LYS A 13 -25.70 -3.54 12.62
CA LYS A 13 -24.56 -3.12 11.81
C LYS A 13 -23.30 -3.23 12.68
N ARG A 14 -22.40 -4.14 12.31
CA ARG A 14 -21.07 -4.24 12.92
C ARG A 14 -20.36 -2.89 12.84
N GLU A 15 -19.74 -2.45 13.94
CA GLU A 15 -18.88 -1.28 13.93
C GLU A 15 -17.79 -1.42 12.88
N SER A 16 -17.59 -0.37 12.09
CA SER A 16 -16.57 -0.36 11.04
C SER A 16 -15.19 -0.33 11.72
N ALA A 17 -14.38 -1.35 11.47
CA ALA A 17 -12.97 -1.31 11.81
C ALA A 17 -12.24 -0.41 10.78
N THR A 18 -12.26 0.90 11.03
CA THR A 18 -11.57 1.89 10.21
C THR A 18 -10.20 2.18 10.83
N MET A 19 -9.15 2.14 10.00
CA MET A 19 -7.79 2.52 10.40
C MET A 19 -7.53 3.96 9.94
N TYR A 20 -7.18 4.84 10.87
CA TYR A 20 -6.79 6.22 10.58
C TYR A 20 -5.31 6.31 10.15
N ALA A 21 -4.88 7.48 9.69
CA ALA A 21 -3.50 7.68 9.24
C ALA A 21 -2.50 7.51 10.40
N GLU A 22 -2.89 7.95 11.60
CA GLU A 22 -2.15 7.80 12.84
C GLU A 22 -2.01 6.33 13.24
N ASP A 23 -3.10 5.56 13.10
CA ASP A 23 -3.08 4.12 13.35
C ASP A 23 -2.15 3.40 12.37
N LEU A 24 -2.18 3.79 11.09
CA LEU A 24 -1.30 3.23 10.06
C LEU A 24 0.17 3.57 10.34
N ALA A 25 0.45 4.79 10.82
CA ALA A 25 1.81 5.20 11.21
C ALA A 25 2.31 4.38 12.39
N GLU A 26 1.48 4.21 13.41
CA GLU A 26 1.79 3.41 14.59
C GLU A 26 1.96 1.92 14.23
N PHE A 27 1.07 1.37 13.42
CA PHE A 27 1.16 0.02 12.88
C PHE A 27 2.50 -0.19 12.15
N THR A 28 2.88 0.76 11.29
CA THR A 28 4.15 0.69 10.56
C THR A 28 5.34 0.74 11.52
N ARG A 29 5.31 1.65 12.50
CA ARG A 29 6.36 1.78 13.53
C ARG A 29 6.51 0.48 14.32
N VAL A 30 5.42 -0.10 14.78
CA VAL A 30 5.41 -1.37 15.53
C VAL A 30 5.98 -2.49 14.68
N LEU A 31 5.53 -2.64 13.42
CA LEU A 31 6.04 -3.67 12.53
C LEU A 31 7.54 -3.55 12.26
N LEU A 32 8.05 -2.33 12.08
CA LEU A 32 9.47 -2.09 11.82
C LEU A 32 10.34 -2.36 13.05
N THR A 33 9.86 -2.01 14.24
CA THR A 33 10.66 -2.02 15.48
C THR A 33 10.47 -3.27 16.34
N THR A 34 9.42 -4.06 16.09
CA THR A 34 9.12 -5.22 16.94
C THR A 34 10.21 -6.29 16.85
N THR A 35 10.61 -6.74 18.03
CA THR A 35 11.47 -7.92 18.26
C THR A 35 10.68 -9.09 18.86
N GLN A 36 9.40 -8.87 19.20
CA GLN A 36 8.53 -9.87 19.83
C GLN A 36 8.04 -10.93 18.85
N MET A 37 8.02 -10.59 17.55
CA MET A 37 7.67 -11.52 16.47
C MET A 37 8.69 -11.43 15.35
N THR A 38 9.15 -12.59 14.90
CA THR A 38 9.97 -12.74 13.71
C THR A 38 9.07 -13.08 12.54
N PHE A 39 9.28 -12.40 11.40
CA PHE A 39 8.73 -12.89 10.15
C PHE A 39 9.68 -13.95 9.64
N GLU A 40 9.17 -15.11 9.22
CA GLU A 40 10.00 -16.17 8.62
C GLU A 40 10.85 -15.62 7.47
N ILE A 41 10.30 -14.64 6.76
CA ILE A 41 11.00 -13.86 5.76
C ILE A 41 10.80 -12.38 6.09
N GLY A 42 11.87 -11.68 6.51
CA GLY A 42 11.83 -10.24 6.82
C GLY A 42 11.29 -9.37 5.67
N TRP A 43 11.30 -9.90 4.45
CA TRP A 43 10.66 -9.33 3.27
C TRP A 43 9.14 -9.17 3.39
N LEU A 44 8.45 -10.15 3.97
CA LEU A 44 6.98 -10.11 4.11
C LEU A 44 6.53 -8.93 4.97
N ARG A 45 7.36 -8.55 5.95
CA ARG A 45 7.14 -7.35 6.78
C ARG A 45 7.08 -6.08 5.93
N ILE A 46 8.04 -5.90 5.03
CA ILE A 46 8.13 -4.72 4.14
C ILE A 46 6.96 -4.70 3.17
N GLN A 47 6.60 -5.86 2.60
CA GLN A 47 5.45 -6.00 1.71
C GLN A 47 4.13 -5.70 2.44
N GLN A 48 3.96 -6.16 3.68
CA GLN A 48 2.77 -5.90 4.48
C GLN A 48 2.57 -4.41 4.77
N ILE A 49 3.66 -3.71 5.13
CA ILE A 49 3.61 -2.26 5.37
C ILE A 49 3.20 -1.53 4.08
N LEU A 50 3.86 -1.84 2.97
CA LEU A 50 3.55 -1.23 1.68
C LEU A 50 2.09 -1.49 1.28
N PHE A 51 1.60 -2.71 1.46
CA PHE A 51 0.21 -3.07 1.19
C PHE A 51 -0.76 -2.19 1.98
N CYS A 52 -0.54 -2.02 3.29
CA CYS A 52 -1.39 -1.19 4.15
C CYS A 52 -1.33 0.30 3.74
N GLN A 53 -0.17 0.81 3.35
CA GLN A 53 -0.03 2.18 2.85
C GLN A 53 -0.80 2.39 1.54
N LEU A 54 -0.65 1.48 0.58
CA LEU A 54 -1.38 1.56 -0.69
C LEU A 54 -2.89 1.42 -0.49
N ALA A 55 -3.33 0.57 0.45
CA ALA A 55 -4.74 0.46 0.83
C ALA A 55 -5.28 1.77 1.40
N GLY A 56 -4.56 2.39 2.34
CA GLY A 56 -4.94 3.67 2.93
C GLY A 56 -5.02 4.82 1.90
N ILE A 57 -4.06 4.87 0.97
CA ILE A 57 -3.99 5.94 -0.05
C ILE A 57 -5.06 5.77 -1.14
N THR A 58 -5.24 4.53 -1.62
CA THR A 58 -6.07 4.28 -2.80
C THR A 58 -7.51 3.92 -2.49
N GLY A 59 -7.79 3.42 -1.28
CA GLY A 59 -9.09 2.85 -0.94
C GLY A 59 -9.46 1.61 -1.77
N ASN A 60 -8.50 0.99 -2.46
CA ASN A 60 -8.73 -0.20 -3.25
C ASN A 60 -8.98 -1.42 -2.36
N ARG A 61 -9.73 -2.39 -2.89
CA ARG A 61 -9.93 -3.67 -2.22
C ARG A 61 -8.61 -4.44 -2.13
N PRO A 62 -8.41 -5.27 -1.09
CA PRO A 62 -7.23 -6.11 -0.93
C PRO A 62 -6.86 -6.89 -2.20
N GLU A 63 -7.86 -7.46 -2.89
CA GLU A 63 -7.66 -8.28 -4.08
C GLU A 63 -7.04 -7.49 -5.24
N ALA A 64 -7.37 -6.20 -5.37
CA ALA A 64 -6.80 -5.34 -6.41
C ALA A 64 -5.35 -4.95 -6.09
N LEU A 65 -4.99 -4.88 -4.81
CA LEU A 65 -3.65 -4.51 -4.36
C LEU A 65 -2.66 -5.67 -4.43
N VAL A 66 -3.10 -6.89 -4.15
CA VAL A 66 -2.23 -8.08 -4.26
C VAL A 66 -1.88 -8.41 -5.72
N GLU A 67 -2.73 -8.03 -6.68
CA GLU A 67 -2.47 -8.19 -8.12
C GLU A 67 -1.56 -7.09 -8.71
N LEU A 68 -1.10 -6.15 -7.88
CA LEU A 68 -0.17 -5.11 -8.32
C LEU A 68 1.18 -5.70 -8.74
N ARG A 69 1.75 -5.10 -9.77
CA ARG A 69 3.02 -5.49 -10.40
C ARG A 69 3.77 -4.21 -10.72
N LEU A 70 5.09 -4.31 -10.88
CA LEU A 70 5.93 -3.15 -11.19
C LEU A 70 5.48 -2.40 -12.45
N ARG A 71 4.91 -3.10 -13.46
CA ARG A 71 4.35 -2.48 -14.67
C ARG A 71 3.18 -1.51 -14.40
N HIS A 72 2.50 -1.62 -13.27
CA HIS A 72 1.40 -0.73 -12.88
C HIS A 72 1.90 0.55 -12.19
N LEU A 73 3.21 0.67 -11.96
CA LEU A 73 3.86 1.83 -11.37
C LEU A 73 4.56 2.63 -12.47
N GLN A 74 4.29 3.93 -12.51
CA GLN A 74 5.01 4.87 -13.35
C GLN A 74 5.69 5.91 -12.47
N LEU A 75 6.98 6.14 -12.70
CA LEU A 75 7.76 7.16 -12.00
C LEU A 75 7.83 8.42 -12.85
N THR A 76 7.38 9.53 -12.29
CA THR A 76 7.38 10.84 -12.97
C THR A 76 8.13 11.85 -12.11
N LYS A 77 9.05 12.60 -12.71
CA LYS A 77 9.68 13.76 -12.05
C LYS A 77 8.88 15.01 -12.34
N ILE A 78 8.42 15.70 -11.30
CA ILE A 78 7.66 16.94 -11.42
C ILE A 78 8.53 18.11 -10.92
N ARG A 79 8.49 19.23 -11.65
CA ARG A 79 9.18 20.46 -11.23
C ARG A 79 8.53 21.01 -9.96
N ASP A 80 9.34 21.40 -8.97
CA ASP A 80 8.80 22.06 -7.78
C ASP A 80 8.31 23.47 -8.18
N PRO A 81 7.04 23.83 -7.94
CA PRO A 81 6.51 25.15 -8.27
C PRO A 81 7.24 26.30 -7.55
N ARG A 82 7.97 26.01 -6.46
CA ARG A 82 8.77 26.98 -5.70
C ARG A 82 10.24 27.05 -6.15
N GLY A 83 10.59 26.39 -7.27
CA GLY A 83 11.96 26.39 -7.81
C GLY A 83 12.95 25.50 -7.05
N GLY A 84 12.46 24.63 -6.16
CA GLY A 84 13.26 23.61 -5.49
C GLY A 84 13.64 22.43 -6.40
N PRO A 85 14.35 21.42 -5.85
CA PRO A 85 14.67 20.20 -6.58
C PRO A 85 13.41 19.52 -7.16
N PRO A 86 13.50 18.86 -8.33
CA PRO A 86 12.39 18.08 -8.86
C PRO A 86 11.92 17.03 -7.84
N ARG A 87 10.60 16.88 -7.69
CA ARG A 87 9.98 15.91 -6.80
C ARG A 87 9.63 14.63 -7.56
N LEU A 88 9.90 13.48 -6.97
CA LEU A 88 9.43 12.22 -7.52
C LEU A 88 7.93 12.05 -7.24
N PHE A 89 7.23 11.49 -8.23
CA PHE A 89 5.85 11.05 -8.10
C PHE A 89 5.74 9.62 -8.58
N ILE A 90 5.06 8.80 -7.79
CA ILE A 90 4.59 7.50 -8.23
C ILE A 90 3.15 7.67 -8.74
N GLU A 91 2.93 7.33 -10.00
CA GLU A 91 1.59 7.14 -10.54
C GLU A 91 1.26 5.65 -10.52
N LEU A 92 0.29 5.27 -9.70
CA LEU A 92 -0.20 3.90 -9.57
C LEU A 92 -1.48 3.74 -10.40
N SER A 93 -1.48 2.76 -11.30
CA SER A 93 -2.60 2.45 -12.19
C SER A 93 -3.04 0.99 -12.01
N PRO A 94 -3.88 0.68 -10.99
CA PRO A 94 -4.33 -0.69 -10.73
C PRO A 94 -5.38 -1.13 -11.76
N GLU A 95 -5.04 -2.16 -12.55
CA GLU A 95 -5.92 -2.70 -13.61
C GLU A 95 -7.09 -3.55 -13.07
N PHE A 96 -7.04 -3.99 -11.81
CA PHE A 96 -7.92 -5.05 -11.27
C PHE A 96 -9.05 -4.57 -10.36
N THR A 97 -9.56 -3.35 -10.57
CA THR A 97 -10.53 -2.76 -9.63
C THR A 97 -11.99 -3.20 -9.83
N LYS A 98 -12.37 -3.80 -10.97
CA LYS A 98 -13.72 -4.37 -11.21
C LYS A 98 -13.73 -5.34 -12.41
N GLY A 99 -13.91 -6.64 -12.18
CA GLY A 99 -14.07 -7.63 -13.27
C GLY A 99 -15.51 -7.83 -13.75
N PHE A 100 -16.52 -7.49 -12.93
CA PHE A 100 -17.91 -7.92 -13.14
C PHE A 100 -18.80 -6.91 -13.89
N LEU A 101 -18.36 -5.66 -14.09
CA LEU A 101 -19.21 -4.58 -14.63
C LEU A 101 -18.64 -3.93 -15.92
N GLY A 102 -17.70 -4.59 -16.59
CA GLY A 102 -16.96 -4.05 -17.74
C GLY A 102 -15.67 -3.33 -17.35
N LEU A 103 -14.82 -3.06 -18.36
CA LEU A 103 -13.59 -2.26 -18.19
C LEU A 103 -13.99 -0.84 -17.79
N LYS A 104 -13.64 -0.44 -16.58
CA LYS A 104 -13.74 0.96 -16.12
C LYS A 104 -12.39 1.63 -16.34
N ASP A 105 -12.40 2.95 -16.60
CA ASP A 105 -11.16 3.72 -16.66
C ASP A 105 -10.29 3.46 -15.43
N VAL A 106 -9.02 3.15 -15.68
CA VAL A 106 -8.06 2.86 -14.62
C VAL A 106 -7.81 4.15 -13.84
N ASN A 107 -8.26 4.17 -12.58
CA ASN A 107 -7.98 5.28 -11.68
C ASN A 107 -6.48 5.42 -11.48
N LYS A 108 -5.91 6.57 -11.87
CA LYS A 108 -4.51 6.89 -11.63
C LYS A 108 -4.37 7.58 -10.27
N PHE A 109 -3.63 6.97 -9.36
CA PHE A 109 -3.33 7.56 -8.06
C PHE A 109 -1.94 8.18 -8.11
N LYS A 110 -1.85 9.47 -7.81
CA LYS A 110 -0.58 10.20 -7.74
C LYS A 110 -0.13 10.25 -6.29
N ILE A 111 0.99 9.59 -6.00
CA ILE A 111 1.58 9.54 -4.68
C ILE A 111 2.81 10.48 -4.71
N PRO A 112 2.77 11.61 -4.00
CA PRO A 112 3.92 12.50 -3.93
C PRO A 112 5.02 11.89 -3.06
N GLU A 113 6.27 12.17 -3.41
CA GLU A 113 7.39 11.85 -2.54
C GLU A 113 7.35 12.71 -1.27
N ILE A 114 7.43 12.04 -0.11
CA ILE A 114 7.59 12.67 1.20
C ILE A 114 9.06 12.57 1.56
N ILE A 115 9.75 13.71 1.66
CA ILE A 115 11.17 13.80 2.03
C ILE A 115 11.28 14.74 3.22
N TYR A 116 11.99 14.32 4.28
CA TYR A 116 12.24 15.12 5.49
C TYR A 116 10.98 15.55 6.26
N ASP A 117 10.03 14.64 6.42
CA ASP A 117 8.80 14.86 7.18
C ASP A 117 8.61 13.73 8.21
N PRO A 118 8.04 13.98 9.42
CA PRO A 118 7.73 12.92 10.38
C PRO A 118 6.86 11.79 9.82
N THR A 119 6.05 12.07 8.80
CA THR A 119 5.23 11.09 8.08
C THR A 119 6.00 10.29 7.03
N LEU A 120 7.34 10.41 6.95
CA LEU A 120 8.17 9.60 6.05
C LEU A 120 7.93 8.09 6.20
N VAL A 121 7.57 7.64 7.40
CA VAL A 121 7.18 6.25 7.69
C VAL A 121 5.95 5.78 6.91
N LEU A 122 5.11 6.71 6.44
CA LEU A 122 3.94 6.46 5.60
C LEU A 122 4.25 6.54 4.11
N SER A 123 5.48 6.90 3.72
CA SER A 123 5.85 7.11 2.32
C SER A 123 6.06 5.78 1.59
N PRO A 124 5.21 5.43 0.59
CA PRO A 124 5.37 4.19 -0.17
C PRO A 124 6.69 4.14 -0.96
N HIS A 125 7.27 5.31 -1.26
CA HIS A 125 8.54 5.45 -1.99
C HIS A 125 9.68 4.73 -1.28
N VAL A 126 9.76 4.83 0.05
CA VAL A 126 10.84 4.21 0.85
C VAL A 126 10.77 2.70 0.75
N PHE A 127 9.57 2.13 0.85
CA PHE A 127 9.35 0.70 0.80
C PHE A 127 9.55 0.16 -0.63
N LEU A 128 9.03 0.85 -1.65
CA LEU A 128 9.25 0.50 -3.05
C LEU A 128 10.73 0.52 -3.44
N LEU A 129 11.49 1.52 -2.99
CA LEU A 129 12.92 1.60 -3.22
C LEU A 129 13.67 0.42 -2.57
N GLY A 130 13.34 0.10 -1.32
CA GLY A 130 13.88 -1.09 -0.65
C GLY A 130 13.57 -2.37 -1.40
N MET A 131 12.39 -2.47 -2.03
CA MET A 131 12.02 -3.63 -2.83
C MET A 131 12.81 -3.75 -4.13
N LEU A 132 13.04 -2.63 -4.82
CA LEU A 132 13.83 -2.60 -6.06
C LEU A 132 15.27 -3.05 -5.80
N PHE A 133 15.92 -2.51 -4.76
CA PHE A 133 17.29 -2.91 -4.40
C PHE A 133 17.42 -4.40 -4.09
N LYS A 134 16.40 -4.99 -3.45
CA LYS A 134 16.39 -6.43 -3.21
C LYS A 134 16.24 -7.23 -4.50
N SER A 135 15.39 -6.79 -5.41
CA SER A 135 15.14 -7.45 -6.70
C SER A 135 16.35 -7.41 -7.63
N GLU A 136 17.06 -6.28 -7.71
CA GLU A 136 18.27 -6.17 -8.53
C GLU A 136 19.38 -7.10 -8.03
N ARG A 137 19.50 -7.27 -6.71
CA ARG A 137 20.50 -8.17 -6.13
C ARG A 137 20.20 -9.64 -6.43
N SER A 138 18.93 -10.03 -6.46
CA SER A 138 18.54 -11.40 -6.85
C SER A 138 18.73 -11.69 -8.34
N ALA A 139 18.76 -10.66 -9.20
CA ALA A 139 18.97 -10.81 -10.65
C ALA A 139 20.45 -10.91 -11.06
N GLY A 140 21.38 -10.65 -10.14
CA GLY A 140 22.83 -10.79 -10.36
C GLY A 140 23.42 -12.11 -9.86
N ASP A 141 22.59 -12.99 -9.30
CA ASP A 141 22.97 -14.31 -8.78
C ASP A 141 22.49 -15.46 -9.70
N GLU A 142 22.05 -15.16 -10.93
CA GLU A 142 21.84 -16.10 -12.06
C GLU A 142 22.84 -15.84 -13.19
#